data_AF-A0A8C0PV37-F1
#
_entry.id   AF-A0A8C0PV37-F1
#
_cell.length_a   1.000
_cell.length_b   1.000
_cell.length_c   1.000
_cell.angle_alpha   90.00
_cell.angle_beta   90.00
_cell.angle_gamma   90.00
#
_symmetry.space_group_name_H-M   'P 1'
#
loop_
_entity.id
_entity.type
_entity.pdbx_description
1 polymer ?
#
loop_
_entity_poly.entity_id
_entity_poly.type
_entity_poly.pdbx_seq_one_letter_code
_entity_poly.pdbx_strand_id
1 'polypeptide(L)'
;MSSPYAATSPTTTDSIAYASLSTDSHSYTMQEFALCHFRKPQPALWGSMGAPGPTIQSLWPQAPIKESLISLSDEDTNKQAVESFRVLMQFMGDQPKPRGKNDLELLYELLKLCREENLRDEIYCQVIKQVTCHPQPEHCTRGWNLLSLLTGCFSPSATLMPYVIKFLQNSGSSQELARNSQEHLQRTVKYGGRQRLPSLGEIQAFLKGQGMRSLLIHLPGGVDYRTTIQTFTVAAEVVEELCRQMGITDPQEMQEFALFLIKKEGELVRPLLPHEYLNSVVEQDTSLHSRRLIWETPLHFDNPTYITTHYKQVSCHPHPGLHAAYRSLDPGLQLANEPLPGWGTSKPPPSQDMLNYLPKPLRGHVNIPIIKKLIDQELRQLQVYNSQEAQISFIEAVSQLPLFGYTVYVVLRVSQMALPGPSLLGLNHQHLIVMDPCSQKQCCSITLKDLHRLHLLSPLESEGPPGLELNYGSADNPQTIWFELLKAQELMHTIVFLTDRGLPSK
;
A
#
# COMPACT_ATOMS: atom_id res chain seq x y z
N MET A 1 4.22 52.28 -26.73
CA MET A 1 3.15 52.64 -25.79
C MET A 1 1.88 51.94 -26.26
N SER A 2 1.12 51.34 -25.32
CA SER A 2 -0.07 50.47 -25.50
C SER A 2 0.26 49.02 -25.92
N SER A 3 -0.22 47.92 -25.32
CA SER A 3 -1.06 47.59 -24.15
C SER A 3 -0.85 46.07 -23.82
N PRO A 4 -1.71 45.32 -23.10
CA PRO A 4 -1.49 44.71 -21.77
C PRO A 4 -1.34 43.17 -21.79
N TYR A 5 -0.91 42.53 -20.68
CA TYR A 5 -1.34 41.21 -20.17
C TYR A 5 -0.47 40.84 -18.96
N ALA A 6 -0.99 41.02 -17.75
CA ALA A 6 -0.42 40.45 -16.53
C ALA A 6 -1.34 39.31 -16.09
N ALA A 7 -0.90 38.07 -16.31
CA ALA A 7 -1.55 36.88 -15.79
C ALA A 7 -1.03 36.63 -14.37
N THR A 8 -1.90 36.81 -13.38
CA THR A 8 -1.67 36.40 -11.99
C THR A 8 -1.91 34.90 -11.86
N SER A 9 -0.86 34.18 -11.48
CA SER A 9 -0.86 32.77 -11.08
C SER A 9 -1.68 32.58 -9.78
N PRO A 10 -2.50 31.54 -9.64
CA PRO A 10 -3.06 31.17 -8.36
C PRO A 10 -2.02 30.38 -7.55
N THR A 11 -1.62 30.92 -6.42
CA THR A 11 -0.81 30.26 -5.39
C THR A 11 -1.56 29.09 -4.78
N THR A 12 -1.01 27.90 -4.96
CA THR A 12 -1.39 26.63 -4.34
C THR A 12 -0.95 26.61 -2.88
N THR A 13 -1.91 26.53 -1.96
CA THR A 13 -1.70 26.16 -0.55
C THR A 13 -2.98 25.51 -0.03
N ASP A 14 -3.22 24.24 -0.36
CA ASP A 14 -4.36 23.45 0.15
C ASP A 14 -3.96 22.02 0.54
N SER A 15 -2.72 21.79 1.00
CA SER A 15 -2.22 20.43 1.26
C SER A 15 -1.82 20.08 2.70
N ILE A 16 -1.96 20.96 3.71
CA ILE A 16 -1.59 20.61 5.10
C ILE A 16 -2.56 21.24 6.12
N ALA A 17 -3.86 20.98 5.99
CA ALA A 17 -4.86 21.50 6.93
C ALA A 17 -6.00 20.52 7.28
N TYR A 18 -5.77 19.20 7.23
CA TYR A 18 -6.75 18.22 7.74
C TYR A 18 -6.33 17.53 9.05
N ALA A 19 -5.09 17.75 9.52
CA ALA A 19 -4.57 17.17 10.77
C ALA A 19 -4.95 17.96 12.05
N SER A 20 -5.56 19.13 11.90
CA SER A 20 -6.03 19.97 12.99
C SER A 20 -7.49 20.36 12.72
N LEU A 21 -8.40 19.41 12.90
CA LEU A 21 -9.84 19.70 12.93
C LEU A 21 -10.11 20.63 14.11
N SER A 22 -10.30 21.91 13.79
CA SER A 22 -10.72 22.97 14.68
C SER A 22 -11.95 22.55 15.48
N THR A 23 -11.88 22.66 16.81
CA THR A 23 -13.00 22.62 17.75
C THR A 23 -13.89 23.86 17.65
N ASP A 24 -14.15 24.36 16.43
CA ASP A 24 -14.99 25.53 16.26
C ASP A 24 -16.46 25.10 16.35
N SER A 25 -17.13 25.66 17.35
CA SER A 25 -18.49 25.35 17.76
C SER A 25 -19.53 26.07 16.89
N HIS A 26 -19.37 26.02 15.58
CA HIS A 26 -20.42 26.37 14.60
C HIS A 26 -20.84 25.14 13.81
N SER A 27 -22.14 25.04 13.60
CA SER A 27 -22.94 23.83 13.54
C SER A 27 -22.84 23.12 12.18
N TYR A 28 -22.27 21.92 12.19
CA TYR A 28 -22.34 20.96 11.08
C TYR A 28 -23.35 19.87 11.41
N THR A 29 -24.62 20.21 11.44
CA THR A 29 -25.69 19.21 11.66
C THR A 29 -26.22 18.69 10.33
N MET A 30 -26.61 17.42 10.28
CA MET A 30 -27.29 16.86 9.10
C MET A 30 -28.60 17.59 8.77
N GLN A 31 -29.21 18.25 9.77
CA GLN A 31 -30.36 19.12 9.57
C GLN A 31 -30.01 20.37 8.74
N GLU A 32 -28.88 21.01 9.00
CA GLU A 32 -28.41 22.15 8.21
C GLU A 32 -28.04 21.73 6.79
N PHE A 33 -27.37 20.59 6.63
CA PHE A 33 -27.10 20.04 5.30
C PHE A 33 -28.40 19.83 4.52
N ALA A 34 -29.41 19.23 5.14
CA ALA A 34 -30.71 19.02 4.52
C ALA A 34 -31.38 20.34 4.11
N LEU A 35 -31.32 21.40 4.94
CA LEU A 35 -31.90 22.70 4.60
C LEU A 35 -31.28 23.34 3.35
N CYS A 36 -29.97 23.12 3.13
CA CYS A 36 -29.24 23.70 2.02
C CYS A 36 -29.30 22.84 0.74
N HIS A 37 -29.24 21.52 0.88
CA HIS A 37 -28.99 20.60 -0.25
C HIS A 37 -30.16 19.66 -0.58
N PHE A 38 -31.09 19.43 0.35
CA PHE A 38 -32.23 18.56 0.06
C PHE A 38 -33.29 19.26 -0.78
N ARG A 39 -34.03 18.47 -1.56
CA ARG A 39 -35.22 18.93 -2.27
C ARG A 39 -36.21 19.50 -1.26
N LYS A 40 -36.69 20.72 -1.53
CA LYS A 40 -37.80 21.30 -0.76
C LYS A 40 -39.06 20.49 -1.05
N PRO A 41 -39.88 20.16 -0.05
CA PRO A 41 -41.15 19.48 -0.30
C PRO A 41 -41.97 20.32 -1.28
N GLN A 42 -42.45 19.70 -2.36
CA GLN A 42 -43.32 20.38 -3.31
C GLN A 42 -44.59 20.86 -2.58
N PRO A 43 -44.99 22.13 -2.70
CA PRO A 43 -46.26 22.59 -2.17
C PRO A 43 -47.38 22.12 -3.10
N ALA A 44 -47.81 20.88 -2.94
CA ALA A 44 -48.99 20.37 -3.62
C ALA A 44 -49.92 19.69 -2.59
N LEU A 45 -51.07 20.33 -2.36
CA LEU A 45 -52.27 19.82 -1.69
C LEU A 45 -52.27 19.80 -0.14
N TRP A 46 -51.84 20.88 0.54
CA TRP A 46 -52.43 21.18 1.85
C TRP A 46 -53.75 21.92 1.63
N GLY A 47 -54.81 21.16 1.43
CA GLY A 47 -56.16 21.67 1.57
C GLY A 47 -56.34 22.28 2.97
N SER A 48 -56.80 23.52 2.98
CA SER A 48 -57.31 24.29 4.12
C SER A 48 -57.67 23.48 5.37
N MET A 49 -56.86 23.58 6.43
CA MET A 49 -57.31 23.91 7.80
C MET A 49 -56.11 24.02 8.73
N GLY A 50 -56.16 25.03 9.61
CA GLY A 50 -55.12 25.31 10.59
C GLY A 50 -55.03 24.24 11.67
N ALA A 51 -53.82 23.76 11.91
CA ALA A 51 -53.39 23.16 13.16
C ALA A 51 -51.89 23.47 13.36
N PRO A 52 -51.40 23.64 14.59
CA PRO A 52 -49.99 23.94 14.85
C PRO A 52 -49.15 22.73 14.44
N GLY A 53 -48.01 22.99 13.77
CA GLY A 53 -47.18 21.98 13.14
C GLY A 53 -46.69 20.89 14.10
N PRO A 54 -46.43 19.66 13.59
CA PRO A 54 -45.89 18.61 14.42
C PRO A 54 -44.44 18.93 14.80
N THR A 55 -44.14 18.85 16.09
CA THR A 55 -42.80 18.82 16.67
C THR A 55 -41.94 17.80 15.92
N ILE A 56 -40.71 18.19 15.52
CA ILE A 56 -39.76 17.40 14.69
C ILE A 56 -39.40 16.00 15.28
N GLN A 57 -39.86 15.70 16.49
CA GLN A 57 -39.65 14.43 17.19
C GLN A 57 -40.43 13.21 16.62
N SER A 58 -41.30 13.38 15.60
CA SER A 58 -42.31 12.38 15.21
C SER A 58 -42.20 11.79 13.78
N LEU A 59 -41.16 12.03 12.98
CA LEU A 59 -41.22 11.68 11.55
C LEU A 59 -40.06 10.81 11.09
N TRP A 60 -40.04 9.56 11.57
CA TRP A 60 -39.58 8.44 10.75
C TRP A 60 -40.66 8.14 9.70
N PRO A 61 -40.49 8.48 8.41
CA PRO A 61 -41.46 8.04 7.43
C PRO A 61 -41.16 6.57 7.11
N GLN A 62 -42.07 5.67 7.50
CA GLN A 62 -42.06 4.27 7.03
C GLN A 62 -42.30 4.14 5.50
N ALA A 63 -42.52 5.26 4.80
CA ALA A 63 -42.84 5.27 3.38
C ALA A 63 -41.57 5.42 2.53
N PRO A 64 -41.45 4.66 1.43
CA PRO A 64 -40.42 4.88 0.41
C PRO A 64 -40.42 6.33 -0.10
N ILE A 65 -39.23 6.88 -0.37
CA ILE A 65 -39.11 8.18 -1.03
C ILE A 65 -39.64 8.09 -2.47
N LYS A 66 -40.17 9.21 -2.99
CA LYS A 66 -40.65 9.32 -4.38
C LYS A 66 -39.63 9.99 -5.30
N GLU A 67 -38.71 10.75 -4.72
CA GLU A 67 -37.61 11.44 -5.39
C GLU A 67 -36.39 11.40 -4.46
N SER A 68 -35.19 11.61 -5.00
CA SER A 68 -33.93 11.73 -4.23
C SER A 68 -34.03 12.79 -3.12
N LEU A 69 -33.30 12.58 -2.02
CA LEU A 69 -33.17 13.54 -0.93
C LEU A 69 -32.44 14.79 -1.41
N ILE A 70 -31.26 14.61 -2.02
CA ILE A 70 -30.44 15.68 -2.60
C ILE A 70 -31.06 16.11 -3.94
N SER A 71 -30.94 17.39 -4.28
CA SER A 71 -31.37 17.92 -5.58
C SER A 71 -30.45 17.46 -6.72
N LEU A 72 -30.69 16.26 -7.23
CA LEU A 72 -30.00 15.69 -8.40
C LEU A 72 -30.63 16.23 -9.70
N SER A 73 -29.81 16.67 -10.66
CA SER A 73 -30.27 17.27 -11.93
C SER A 73 -30.68 16.23 -12.98
N ASP A 74 -30.10 15.03 -12.91
CA ASP A 74 -30.35 13.95 -13.86
C ASP A 74 -31.51 13.04 -13.41
N GLU A 75 -32.46 12.78 -14.32
CA GLU A 75 -33.65 11.96 -14.01
C GLU A 75 -33.31 10.48 -13.78
N ASP A 76 -32.30 9.94 -14.48
CA ASP A 76 -31.90 8.54 -14.30
C ASP A 76 -31.27 8.34 -12.92
N THR A 77 -30.34 9.22 -12.55
CA THR A 77 -29.73 9.27 -11.21
C THR A 77 -30.80 9.43 -10.12
N ASN A 78 -31.84 10.24 -10.36
CA ASN A 78 -32.96 10.38 -9.42
C ASN A 78 -33.76 9.07 -9.26
N LYS A 79 -34.03 8.34 -10.36
CA LYS A 79 -34.67 7.01 -10.31
C LYS A 79 -33.81 6.01 -9.56
N GLN A 80 -32.50 6.02 -9.81
CA GLN A 80 -31.54 5.17 -9.10
C GLN A 80 -31.48 5.50 -7.60
N ALA A 81 -31.56 6.77 -7.20
CA ALA A 81 -31.64 7.18 -5.80
C ALA A 81 -32.93 6.70 -5.11
N VAL A 82 -34.08 6.75 -5.80
CA VAL A 82 -35.33 6.20 -5.27
C VAL A 82 -35.25 4.69 -5.09
N GLU A 83 -34.66 4.00 -6.08
CA GLU A 83 -34.44 2.56 -6.01
C GLU A 83 -33.43 2.19 -4.90
N SER A 84 -32.35 2.96 -4.72
CA SER A 84 -31.37 2.73 -3.64
C SER A 84 -32.01 2.83 -2.27
N PHE A 85 -32.92 3.80 -2.06
CA PHE A 85 -33.65 3.91 -0.80
C PHE A 85 -34.56 2.69 -0.57
N ARG A 86 -35.22 2.18 -1.62
CA ARG A 86 -36.03 0.97 -1.52
C ARG A 86 -35.18 -0.25 -1.15
N VAL A 87 -34.02 -0.42 -1.80
CA VAL A 87 -33.05 -1.47 -1.50
C VAL A 87 -32.53 -1.35 -0.07
N LEU A 88 -32.25 -0.12 0.40
CA LEU A 88 -31.87 0.16 1.78
C LEU A 88 -32.94 -0.29 2.78
N MET A 89 -34.21 0.07 2.57
CA MET A 89 -35.30 -0.35 3.43
C MET A 89 -35.49 -1.88 3.46
N GLN A 90 -35.35 -2.55 2.30
CA GLN A 90 -35.39 -4.01 2.21
C GLN A 90 -34.22 -4.66 2.96
N PHE A 91 -33.03 -4.07 2.83
CA PHE A 91 -31.86 -4.50 3.58
C PHE A 91 -32.01 -4.21 5.07
N MET A 92 -32.63 -3.12 5.52
CA MET A 92 -32.81 -2.86 6.96
C MET A 92 -33.92 -3.71 7.58
N GLY A 93 -34.87 -4.21 6.77
CA GLY A 93 -36.01 -5.02 7.23
C GLY A 93 -37.31 -4.24 7.32
N ASP A 94 -37.31 -2.96 6.91
CA ASP A 94 -38.48 -2.08 6.90
C ASP A 94 -39.46 -2.40 5.77
N GLN A 95 -39.00 -3.12 4.74
CA GLN A 95 -39.79 -3.56 3.60
C GLN A 95 -39.50 -5.04 3.25
N PRO A 96 -40.47 -5.77 2.68
CA PRO A 96 -40.25 -7.15 2.26
C PRO A 96 -39.23 -7.22 1.12
N LYS A 97 -38.33 -8.19 1.21
CA LYS A 97 -37.31 -8.43 0.18
C LYS A 97 -37.94 -9.08 -1.07
N PRO A 98 -37.44 -8.79 -2.28
CA PRO A 98 -37.83 -9.53 -3.48
C PRO A 98 -37.54 -11.02 -3.33
N ARG A 99 -38.39 -11.86 -3.92
CA ARG A 99 -38.18 -13.33 -3.90
C ARG A 99 -36.82 -13.66 -4.52
N GLY A 100 -36.01 -14.42 -3.79
CA GLY A 100 -34.70 -14.89 -4.25
C GLY A 100 -33.53 -13.93 -4.00
N LYS A 101 -33.76 -12.67 -3.61
CA LYS A 101 -32.67 -11.76 -3.20
C LYS A 101 -32.28 -11.98 -1.74
N ASN A 102 -30.98 -12.06 -1.47
CA ASN A 102 -30.43 -12.12 -0.11
C ASN A 102 -29.84 -10.77 0.34
N ASP A 103 -29.51 -10.66 1.63
CA ASP A 103 -28.98 -9.42 2.21
C ASP A 103 -27.64 -8.98 1.62
N LEU A 104 -26.79 -9.93 1.25
CA LEU A 104 -25.46 -9.64 0.71
C LEU A 104 -25.57 -9.04 -0.70
N GLU A 105 -26.51 -9.52 -1.51
CA GLU A 105 -26.79 -8.98 -2.85
C GLU A 105 -27.33 -7.55 -2.78
N LEU A 106 -28.27 -7.28 -1.85
CA LEU A 106 -28.81 -5.94 -1.64
C LEU A 106 -27.71 -4.95 -1.21
N LEU A 107 -26.83 -5.36 -0.29
CA LEU A 107 -25.69 -4.54 0.13
C LEU A 107 -24.71 -4.30 -1.02
N TYR A 108 -24.38 -5.34 -1.79
CA TYR A 108 -23.47 -5.22 -2.92
C TYR A 108 -24.02 -4.28 -4.00
N GLU A 109 -25.33 -4.32 -4.24
CA GLU A 109 -26.04 -3.40 -5.14
C GLU A 109 -25.90 -1.94 -4.68
N LEU A 110 -26.12 -1.66 -3.39
CA LEU A 110 -25.92 -0.32 -2.82
C LEU A 110 -24.47 0.16 -2.95
N LEU A 111 -23.49 -0.68 -2.59
CA LEU A 111 -22.07 -0.35 -2.71
C LEU A 111 -21.65 -0.08 -4.16
N LYS A 112 -22.27 -0.77 -5.14
CA LYS A 112 -22.01 -0.53 -6.56
C LYS A 112 -22.48 0.86 -6.99
N LEU A 113 -23.66 1.30 -6.53
CA LEU A 113 -24.20 2.63 -6.83
C LEU A 113 -23.32 3.75 -6.25
N CYS A 114 -22.70 3.54 -5.08
CA CYS A 114 -21.78 4.51 -4.46
C CYS A 114 -20.49 4.79 -5.25
N ARG A 115 -20.23 4.08 -6.35
CA ARG A 115 -19.13 4.42 -7.27
C ARG A 115 -19.38 5.74 -7.98
N GLU A 116 -20.64 6.07 -8.24
CA GLU A 116 -21.04 7.36 -8.79
C GLU A 116 -21.12 8.40 -7.67
N GLU A 117 -20.38 9.50 -7.79
CA GLU A 117 -20.22 10.49 -6.71
C GLU A 117 -21.55 11.12 -6.28
N ASN A 118 -22.44 11.45 -7.23
CA ASN A 118 -23.76 12.01 -6.94
C ASN A 118 -24.64 11.04 -6.15
N LEU A 119 -24.61 9.74 -6.48
CA LEU A 119 -25.36 8.72 -5.74
C LEU A 119 -24.72 8.38 -4.41
N ARG A 120 -23.40 8.51 -4.28
CA ARG A 120 -22.68 8.25 -3.04
C ARG A 120 -23.18 9.15 -1.91
N ASP A 121 -23.19 10.46 -2.12
CA ASP A 121 -23.65 11.43 -1.11
C ASP A 121 -25.13 11.24 -0.79
N GLU A 122 -25.95 10.95 -1.81
CA GLU A 122 -27.36 10.62 -1.64
C GLU A 122 -27.52 9.38 -0.75
N ILE A 123 -26.79 8.30 -1.00
CA ILE A 123 -26.85 7.07 -0.21
C ILE A 123 -26.35 7.31 1.22
N TYR A 124 -25.29 8.11 1.44
CA TYR A 124 -24.90 8.55 2.78
C TYR A 124 -26.05 9.24 3.51
N CYS A 125 -26.70 10.20 2.84
CA CYS A 125 -27.83 10.94 3.40
C CYS A 125 -29.01 10.03 3.71
N GLN A 126 -29.32 9.08 2.82
CA GLN A 126 -30.36 8.08 3.01
C GLN A 126 -30.07 7.20 4.22
N VAL A 127 -28.86 6.66 4.34
CA VAL A 127 -28.47 5.81 5.48
C VAL A 127 -28.50 6.59 6.78
N ILE A 128 -27.94 7.81 6.82
CA ILE A 128 -27.93 8.68 8.00
C ILE A 128 -29.36 9.02 8.42
N LYS A 129 -30.23 9.38 7.47
CA LYS A 129 -31.66 9.55 7.71
C LYS A 129 -32.25 8.29 8.32
N GLN A 130 -31.91 7.11 7.77
CA GLN A 130 -32.45 5.84 8.25
C GLN A 130 -31.92 5.42 9.63
N VAL A 131 -30.74 5.84 10.07
CA VAL A 131 -30.24 5.50 11.42
C VAL A 131 -30.57 6.55 12.47
N THR A 132 -31.07 7.72 12.07
CA THR A 132 -31.45 8.81 12.99
C THR A 132 -32.82 8.53 13.60
N CYS A 133 -32.86 8.30 14.92
CA CYS A 133 -34.10 8.07 15.67
C CYS A 133 -34.95 6.88 15.15
N HIS A 134 -34.30 5.83 14.63
CA HIS A 134 -34.99 4.63 14.15
C HIS A 134 -35.72 3.90 15.31
N PRO A 135 -37.02 3.57 15.19
CA PRO A 135 -37.81 2.98 16.28
C PRO A 135 -37.45 1.52 16.60
N GLN A 136 -36.96 0.75 15.62
CA GLN A 136 -36.51 -0.64 15.79
C GLN A 136 -34.98 -0.71 15.90
N PRO A 137 -34.41 -1.09 17.06
CA PRO A 137 -32.96 -1.15 17.25
C PRO A 137 -32.23 -2.12 16.30
N GLU A 138 -32.82 -3.28 16.01
CA GLU A 138 -32.21 -4.30 15.14
C GLU A 138 -32.06 -3.81 13.69
N HIS A 139 -33.08 -3.14 13.15
CA HIS A 139 -33.04 -2.55 11.83
C HIS A 139 -32.04 -1.39 11.78
N CYS A 140 -32.00 -0.56 12.84
CA CYS A 140 -31.03 0.51 13.01
C CYS A 140 -29.60 -0.02 12.95
N THR A 141 -29.30 -1.12 13.65
CA THR A 141 -27.98 -1.79 13.62
C THR A 141 -27.60 -2.22 12.20
N ARG A 142 -28.56 -2.72 11.39
CA ARG A 142 -28.29 -3.04 9.97
C ARG A 142 -27.92 -1.79 9.18
N GLY A 143 -28.64 -0.68 9.36
CA GLY A 143 -28.29 0.61 8.75
C GLY A 143 -26.90 1.10 9.13
N TRP A 144 -26.53 0.98 10.42
CA TRP A 144 -25.18 1.30 10.90
C TRP A 144 -24.09 0.41 10.31
N ASN A 145 -24.34 -0.88 10.15
CA ASN A 145 -23.40 -1.78 9.49
C ASN A 145 -23.15 -1.37 8.03
N LEU A 146 -24.19 -0.94 7.31
CA LEU A 146 -24.03 -0.38 5.97
C LEU A 146 -23.25 0.94 6.02
N LEU A 147 -23.56 1.85 6.94
CA LEU A 147 -22.81 3.11 7.08
C LEU A 147 -21.32 2.84 7.32
N SER A 148 -21.00 1.84 8.14
CA SER A 148 -19.63 1.41 8.42
C SER A 148 -18.93 0.81 7.19
N LEU A 149 -19.66 0.08 6.34
CA LEU A 149 -19.14 -0.38 5.04
C LEU A 149 -18.88 0.78 4.09
N LEU A 150 -19.79 1.76 4.03
CA LEU A 150 -19.66 2.94 3.17
C LEU A 150 -18.42 3.74 3.57
N THR A 151 -18.28 4.09 4.85
CA THR A 151 -17.12 4.88 5.33
C THR A 151 -15.79 4.17 5.15
N GLY A 152 -15.76 2.83 5.12
CA GLY A 152 -14.53 2.07 4.82
C GLY A 152 -14.23 1.86 3.33
N CYS A 153 -15.22 2.06 2.45
CA CYS A 153 -15.04 1.88 1.00
C CYS A 153 -14.91 3.20 0.25
N PHE A 154 -15.61 4.25 0.69
CA PHE A 154 -15.80 5.49 -0.05
C PHE A 154 -15.67 6.70 0.86
N SER A 155 -15.09 7.79 0.34
CA SER A 155 -15.16 9.10 0.98
C SER A 155 -16.43 9.81 0.53
N PRO A 156 -17.22 10.43 1.43
CA PRO A 156 -18.23 11.41 1.03
C PRO A 156 -17.55 12.59 0.31
N SER A 157 -18.33 13.39 -0.42
CA SER A 157 -17.81 14.61 -1.05
C SER A 157 -17.26 15.59 -0.01
N ALA A 158 -16.42 16.54 -0.46
CA ALA A 158 -15.91 17.61 0.39
C ALA A 158 -17.05 18.43 1.05
N THR A 159 -18.18 18.57 0.35
CA THR A 159 -19.36 19.28 0.86
C THR A 159 -20.06 18.52 1.99
N LEU A 160 -20.20 17.19 1.86
CA LEU A 160 -20.92 16.37 2.84
C LEU A 160 -20.02 15.92 4.02
N MET A 161 -18.71 15.80 3.80
CA MET A 161 -17.72 15.32 4.77
C MET A 161 -17.84 15.91 6.19
N PRO A 162 -17.86 17.25 6.39
CA PRO A 162 -17.88 17.80 7.75
C PRO A 162 -19.16 17.43 8.52
N TYR A 163 -20.29 17.28 7.82
CA TYR A 163 -21.57 16.86 8.41
C TYR A 163 -21.56 15.39 8.82
N VAL A 164 -20.97 14.51 8.00
CA VAL A 164 -20.82 13.08 8.32
C VAL A 164 -19.90 12.90 9.53
N ILE A 165 -18.77 13.59 9.58
CA ILE A 165 -17.85 13.54 10.73
C ILE A 165 -18.59 13.96 12.01
N LYS A 166 -19.31 15.08 11.97
CA LYS A 166 -20.04 15.59 13.13
C LYS A 166 -21.18 14.65 13.55
N PHE A 167 -21.87 14.04 12.59
CA PHE A 167 -22.90 13.03 12.86
C PHE A 167 -22.33 11.82 13.60
N LEU A 168 -21.20 11.28 13.14
CA LEU A 168 -20.53 10.13 13.79
C LEU A 168 -20.06 10.47 15.21
N GLN A 169 -19.53 11.68 15.43
CA GLN A 169 -19.09 12.13 16.77
C GLN A 169 -20.25 12.30 17.77
N ASN A 170 -21.43 12.71 17.30
CA ASN A 170 -22.58 13.03 18.15
C ASN A 170 -23.52 11.83 18.40
N SER A 171 -23.23 10.65 17.83
CA SER A 171 -24.13 9.50 17.85
C SER A 171 -24.09 8.75 19.19
N GLY A 172 -24.94 9.17 20.14
CA GLY A 172 -24.96 8.64 21.50
C GLY A 172 -25.45 7.19 21.66
N SER A 173 -26.60 6.81 21.08
CA SER A 173 -27.21 5.48 21.28
C SER A 173 -26.51 4.34 20.54
N SER A 174 -25.66 4.65 19.57
CA SER A 174 -24.96 3.69 18.71
C SER A 174 -23.44 3.93 18.73
N GLN A 175 -22.93 4.37 19.88
CA GLN A 175 -21.58 4.91 20.05
C GLN A 175 -20.47 3.99 19.50
N GLU A 176 -20.56 2.67 19.70
CA GLU A 176 -19.54 1.74 19.20
C GLU A 176 -19.54 1.63 17.67
N LEU A 177 -20.72 1.48 17.05
CA LEU A 177 -20.85 1.42 15.58
C LEU A 177 -20.47 2.75 14.94
N ALA A 178 -20.80 3.87 15.59
CA ALA A 178 -20.39 5.19 15.15
C ALA A 178 -18.87 5.39 15.23
N ARG A 179 -18.24 4.95 16.34
CA ARG A 179 -16.78 4.97 16.49
C ARG A 179 -16.09 4.13 15.42
N ASN A 180 -16.55 2.89 15.19
CA ASN A 180 -15.99 2.03 14.15
C ASN A 180 -16.13 2.66 12.76
N SER A 181 -17.31 3.23 12.46
CA SER A 181 -17.56 3.94 11.19
C SER A 181 -16.66 5.17 11.03
N GLN A 182 -16.39 5.90 12.12
CA GLN A 182 -15.46 7.04 12.13
C GLN A 182 -14.02 6.59 11.89
N GLU A 183 -13.57 5.50 12.51
CA GLU A 183 -12.23 4.95 12.28
C GLU A 183 -12.05 4.46 10.83
N HIS A 184 -13.10 3.87 10.24
CA HIS A 184 -13.08 3.51 8.82
C HIS A 184 -13.03 4.75 7.92
N LEU A 185 -13.81 5.79 8.23
CA LEU A 185 -13.79 7.05 7.49
C LEU A 185 -12.41 7.70 7.54
N GLN A 186 -11.78 7.75 8.71
CA GLN A 186 -10.43 8.31 8.88
C GLN A 186 -9.40 7.57 8.02
N ARG A 187 -9.48 6.23 7.94
CA ARG A 187 -8.62 5.45 7.03
C ARG A 187 -8.88 5.79 5.57
N THR A 188 -10.13 5.84 5.16
CA THR A 188 -10.53 6.19 3.79
C THR A 188 -10.12 7.61 3.40
N VAL A 189 -10.13 8.56 4.34
CA VAL A 189 -9.62 9.92 4.13
C VAL A 189 -8.10 9.95 4.05
N LYS A 190 -7.41 9.21 4.94
CA LYS A 190 -5.94 9.17 4.98
C LYS A 190 -5.32 8.47 3.78
N TYR A 191 -5.92 7.37 3.33
CA TYR A 191 -5.36 6.49 2.31
C TYR A 191 -6.16 6.46 1.01
N GLY A 192 -7.31 7.13 0.95
CA GLY A 192 -8.23 6.99 -0.17
C GLY A 192 -9.14 5.77 -0.04
N GLY A 193 -10.23 5.76 -0.81
CA GLY A 193 -11.21 4.68 -0.81
C GLY A 193 -10.75 3.41 -1.54
N ARG A 194 -11.51 2.33 -1.36
CA ARG A 194 -11.22 1.04 -2.00
C ARG A 194 -11.43 1.12 -3.52
N GLN A 195 -10.43 0.70 -4.28
CA GLN A 195 -10.53 0.57 -5.74
C GLN A 195 -11.40 -0.62 -6.17
N ARG A 196 -11.38 -1.71 -5.38
CA ARG A 196 -12.22 -2.89 -5.57
C ARG A 196 -13.22 -3.02 -4.42
N LEU A 197 -14.48 -3.27 -4.78
CA LEU A 197 -15.53 -3.53 -3.79
C LEU A 197 -15.20 -4.80 -3.00
N PRO A 198 -15.54 -4.86 -1.71
CA PRO A 198 -15.47 -6.09 -0.93
C PRO A 198 -16.24 -7.22 -1.60
N SER A 199 -15.69 -8.44 -1.57
CA SER A 199 -16.40 -9.62 -2.07
C SER A 199 -17.61 -9.95 -1.20
N LEU A 200 -18.58 -10.72 -1.70
CA LEU A 200 -19.74 -11.13 -0.90
C LEU A 200 -19.32 -11.89 0.38
N GLY A 201 -18.28 -12.73 0.30
CA GLY A 201 -17.74 -13.43 1.46
C GLY A 201 -17.08 -12.49 2.48
N GLU A 202 -16.39 -11.45 2.00
CA GLU A 202 -15.80 -10.41 2.85
C GLU A 202 -16.88 -9.57 3.55
N ILE A 203 -17.93 -9.16 2.82
CA ILE A 203 -19.10 -8.47 3.39
C ILE A 203 -19.76 -9.34 4.45
N GLN A 204 -19.98 -10.62 4.15
CA GLN A 204 -20.59 -11.56 5.10
C GLN A 204 -19.76 -11.71 6.37
N ALA A 205 -18.43 -11.83 6.24
CA ALA A 205 -17.52 -11.90 7.38
C ALA A 205 -17.54 -10.61 8.21
N PHE A 206 -17.53 -9.44 7.54
CA PHE A 206 -17.64 -8.14 8.20
C PHE A 206 -18.91 -8.03 9.04
N LEU A 207 -20.08 -8.33 8.47
CA LEU A 207 -21.37 -8.24 9.16
C LEU A 207 -21.48 -9.19 10.36
N LYS A 208 -20.75 -10.31 10.34
CA LYS A 208 -20.71 -11.29 11.44
C LYS A 208 -19.66 -10.95 12.51
N GLY A 209 -18.90 -9.87 12.35
CA GLY A 209 -17.74 -9.58 13.21
C GLY A 209 -16.58 -10.58 13.03
N GLN A 210 -16.59 -11.35 11.95
CA GLN A 210 -15.60 -12.39 11.60
C GLN A 210 -14.66 -11.92 10.48
N GLY A 211 -14.58 -10.61 10.22
CA GLY A 211 -13.74 -10.02 9.16
C GLY A 211 -12.23 -10.03 9.44
N MET A 212 -11.78 -10.74 10.48
CA MET A 212 -10.36 -10.88 10.81
C MET A 212 -9.72 -12.02 10.03
N ARG A 213 -8.64 -11.73 9.32
CA ARG A 213 -7.86 -12.70 8.54
C ARG A 213 -6.40 -12.65 8.99
N SER A 214 -5.84 -13.79 9.38
CA SER A 214 -4.40 -13.89 9.67
C SER A 214 -3.61 -13.97 8.36
N LEU A 215 -2.57 -13.15 8.25
CA LEU A 215 -1.60 -13.18 7.15
C LEU A 215 -0.20 -13.44 7.68
N LEU A 216 0.60 -14.14 6.87
CA LEU A 216 2.00 -14.40 7.11
C LEU A 216 2.83 -13.53 6.15
N ILE A 217 3.78 -12.78 6.68
CA ILE A 217 4.67 -11.89 5.95
C ILE A 217 6.09 -12.41 6.11
N HIS A 218 6.69 -12.79 4.99
CA HIS A 218 8.04 -13.33 4.96
C HIS A 218 9.07 -12.19 4.94
N LEU A 219 9.96 -12.20 5.92
CA LEU A 219 11.11 -11.29 5.98
C LEU A 219 12.35 -11.96 5.38
N PRO A 220 13.34 -11.16 4.94
CA PRO A 220 14.64 -11.69 4.56
C PRO A 220 15.23 -12.53 5.69
N GLY A 221 15.76 -13.70 5.35
CA GLY A 221 16.34 -14.62 6.33
C GLY A 221 15.42 -15.73 6.84
N GLY A 222 14.20 -15.84 6.30
CA GLY A 222 13.26 -16.89 6.70
C GLY A 222 12.58 -16.62 8.04
N VAL A 223 12.61 -15.36 8.51
CA VAL A 223 11.81 -14.91 9.65
C VAL A 223 10.41 -14.59 9.14
N ASP A 224 9.41 -15.18 9.75
CA ASP A 224 8.02 -14.92 9.39
C ASP A 224 7.35 -14.03 10.43
N TYR A 225 6.65 -13.01 9.96
CA TYR A 225 5.84 -12.12 10.78
C TYR A 225 4.37 -12.40 10.55
N ARG A 226 3.64 -12.74 11.62
CA ARG A 226 2.20 -13.00 11.56
C ARG A 226 1.44 -11.76 12.01
N THR A 227 0.58 -11.23 11.15
CA THR A 227 -0.35 -10.14 11.47
C THR A 227 -1.81 -10.58 11.28
N THR A 228 -2.73 -9.84 11.87
CA THR A 228 -4.17 -10.01 11.67
C THR A 228 -4.72 -8.76 11.01
N ILE A 229 -5.29 -8.93 9.82
CA ILE A 229 -5.90 -7.84 9.07
C ILE A 229 -7.42 -7.87 9.21
N GLN A 230 -8.02 -6.69 9.08
CA GLN A 230 -9.47 -6.48 9.01
C GLN A 230 -9.88 -6.09 7.58
N THR A 231 -11.19 -5.98 7.33
CA THR A 231 -11.78 -5.58 6.05
C THR A 231 -11.13 -4.34 5.43
N PHE A 232 -10.75 -3.35 6.25
CA PHE A 232 -10.24 -2.06 5.79
C PHE A 232 -8.75 -1.83 6.05
N THR A 233 -7.99 -2.87 6.40
CA THR A 233 -6.55 -2.74 6.65
C THR A 233 -5.78 -2.47 5.34
N VAL A 234 -4.96 -1.41 5.35
CA VAL A 234 -4.09 -1.04 4.22
C VAL A 234 -2.66 -1.50 4.43
N ALA A 235 -1.88 -1.55 3.34
CA ALA A 235 -0.48 -1.96 3.37
C ALA A 235 0.38 -1.10 4.32
N ALA A 236 0.16 0.23 4.35
CA ALA A 236 0.91 1.14 5.23
C ALA A 236 0.80 0.77 6.71
N GLU A 237 -0.41 0.44 7.19
CA GLU A 237 -0.65 0.08 8.60
C GLU A 237 0.13 -1.17 8.99
N VAL A 238 0.19 -2.16 8.09
CA VAL A 238 0.92 -3.41 8.32
C VAL A 238 2.43 -3.21 8.25
N VAL A 239 2.93 -2.33 7.36
CA VAL A 239 4.34 -1.93 7.35
C VAL A 239 4.70 -1.22 8.66
N GLU A 240 3.89 -0.26 9.12
CA GLU A 240 4.12 0.40 10.40
C GLU A 240 4.14 -0.59 11.57
N GLU A 241 3.20 -1.54 11.61
CA GLU A 241 3.14 -2.59 12.63
C GLU A 241 4.43 -3.45 12.62
N LEU A 242 4.82 -3.94 11.44
CA LEU A 242 6.03 -4.73 11.25
C LEU A 242 7.29 -3.94 11.67
N CYS A 243 7.40 -2.67 11.27
CA CYS A 243 8.53 -1.81 11.61
C CYS A 243 8.64 -1.62 13.13
N ARG A 244 7.53 -1.38 13.83
CA ARG A 244 7.53 -1.27 15.30
C ARG A 244 8.05 -2.54 15.98
N GLN A 245 7.75 -3.73 15.44
CA GLN A 245 8.27 -5.00 15.97
C GLN A 245 9.79 -5.15 15.78
N MET A 246 10.34 -4.51 14.74
CA MET A 246 11.79 -4.40 14.54
C MET A 246 12.43 -3.24 15.32
N GLY A 247 11.68 -2.54 16.18
CA GLY A 247 12.19 -1.40 16.96
C GLY A 247 12.29 -0.09 16.17
N ILE A 248 11.75 -0.04 14.95
CA ILE A 248 11.73 1.17 14.12
C ILE A 248 10.57 2.03 14.58
N THR A 249 10.87 3.27 14.96
CA THR A 249 9.87 4.26 15.40
C THR A 249 9.84 5.51 14.55
N ASP A 250 10.90 5.77 13.78
CA ASP A 250 10.99 6.91 12.88
C ASP A 250 10.07 6.73 11.66
N PRO A 251 9.12 7.65 11.42
CA PRO A 251 8.23 7.57 10.27
C PRO A 251 8.96 7.64 8.92
N GLN A 252 10.13 8.30 8.84
CA GLN A 252 10.90 8.34 7.59
C GLN A 252 11.47 6.96 7.27
N GLU A 253 12.11 6.31 8.25
CA GLU A 253 12.59 4.93 8.09
C GLU A 253 11.46 3.95 7.75
N MET A 254 10.28 4.06 8.36
CA MET A 254 9.13 3.19 8.04
C MET A 254 8.72 3.28 6.57
N GLN A 255 8.84 4.46 5.95
CA GLN A 255 8.50 4.64 4.54
C GLN A 255 9.51 3.96 3.61
N GLU A 256 10.68 3.56 4.10
CA GLU A 256 11.68 2.87 3.30
C GLU A 256 11.37 1.39 3.07
N PHE A 257 10.41 0.83 3.84
CA PHE A 257 9.96 -0.54 3.71
C PHE A 257 8.77 -0.65 2.76
N ALA A 258 8.65 -1.81 2.13
CA ALA A 258 7.51 -2.15 1.28
C ALA A 258 7.08 -3.59 1.47
N LEU A 259 5.76 -3.82 1.41
CA LEU A 259 5.21 -5.15 1.22
C LEU A 259 5.26 -5.53 -0.26
N PHE A 260 5.63 -6.76 -0.54
CA PHE A 260 5.67 -7.36 -1.85
C PHE A 260 4.62 -8.46 -1.95
N LEU A 261 3.81 -8.38 -2.99
CA LEU A 261 2.91 -9.45 -3.40
C LEU A 261 3.65 -10.33 -4.40
N ILE A 262 3.74 -11.62 -4.08
CA ILE A 262 4.30 -12.64 -4.97
C ILE A 262 3.19 -13.62 -5.33
N LYS A 263 2.89 -13.79 -6.61
CA LYS A 263 1.83 -14.67 -7.11
C LYS A 263 2.42 -15.82 -7.93
N LYS A 264 1.81 -17.01 -7.84
CA LYS A 264 2.15 -18.21 -8.62
C LYS A 264 3.65 -18.50 -8.67
N GLU A 265 4.26 -18.76 -7.51
CA GLU A 265 5.69 -19.13 -7.41
C GLU A 265 6.69 -18.12 -8.00
N GLY A 266 6.31 -16.84 -8.14
CA GLY A 266 7.21 -15.78 -8.61
C GLY A 266 6.93 -15.27 -10.02
N GLU A 267 5.88 -15.74 -10.70
CA GLU A 267 5.44 -15.18 -12.00
C GLU A 267 5.18 -13.67 -11.92
N LEU A 268 4.59 -13.21 -10.81
CA LEU A 268 4.38 -11.80 -10.55
C LEU A 268 4.97 -11.44 -9.20
N VAL A 269 5.90 -10.50 -9.20
CA VAL A 269 6.44 -9.85 -8.00
C VAL A 269 6.23 -8.36 -8.16
N ARG A 270 5.49 -7.75 -7.23
CA ARG A 270 5.32 -6.29 -7.19
C ARG A 270 5.24 -5.77 -5.76
N PRO A 271 5.78 -4.57 -5.48
CA PRO A 271 5.48 -3.88 -4.24
C PRO A 271 4.00 -3.45 -4.22
N LEU A 272 3.42 -3.41 -3.02
CA LEU A 272 2.09 -2.88 -2.74
C LEU A 272 2.21 -1.40 -2.35
N LEU A 273 1.40 -0.54 -2.97
CA LEU A 273 1.35 0.87 -2.61
C LEU A 273 0.83 1.04 -1.17
N PRO A 274 1.27 2.08 -0.43
CA PRO A 274 0.87 2.27 0.96
C PRO A 274 -0.65 2.29 1.18
N HIS A 275 -1.40 2.78 0.21
CA HIS A 275 -2.86 2.89 0.24
C HIS A 275 -3.62 1.65 -0.27
N GLU A 276 -2.94 0.60 -0.74
CA GLU A 276 -3.62 -0.62 -1.19
C GLU A 276 -4.21 -1.39 -0.01
N TYR A 277 -5.50 -1.70 -0.10
CA TYR A 277 -6.22 -2.53 0.86
C TYR A 277 -5.84 -4.00 0.70
N LEU A 278 -5.35 -4.63 1.77
CA LEU A 278 -4.80 -5.99 1.72
C LEU A 278 -5.85 -7.04 1.33
N ASN A 279 -7.08 -6.95 1.86
CA ASN A 279 -8.16 -7.85 1.47
C ASN A 279 -8.63 -7.67 0.02
N SER A 280 -8.25 -6.58 -0.65
CA SER A 280 -8.50 -6.44 -2.08
C SER A 280 -7.45 -7.18 -2.91
N VAL A 281 -6.19 -7.25 -2.45
CA VAL A 281 -5.05 -7.68 -3.28
C VAL A 281 -4.49 -9.05 -2.95
N VAL A 282 -4.69 -9.54 -1.71
CA VAL A 282 -4.16 -10.82 -1.23
C VAL A 282 -5.16 -11.95 -1.51
N GLU A 283 -4.82 -12.82 -2.45
CA GLU A 283 -5.61 -13.96 -2.90
C GLU A 283 -5.09 -15.27 -2.25
N GLN A 284 -5.57 -16.43 -2.67
CA GLN A 284 -5.15 -17.73 -2.09
C GLN A 284 -3.77 -18.20 -2.58
N ASP A 285 -3.37 -17.80 -3.79
CA ASP A 285 -2.13 -18.19 -4.48
C ASP A 285 -1.03 -17.13 -4.38
N THR A 286 -1.14 -16.25 -3.38
CA THR A 286 -0.21 -15.14 -3.15
C THR A 286 0.53 -15.27 -1.83
N SER A 287 1.84 -15.05 -1.83
CA SER A 287 2.63 -14.84 -0.61
C SER A 287 2.96 -13.35 -0.44
N LEU A 288 3.06 -12.92 0.81
CA LEU A 288 3.47 -11.57 1.16
C LEU A 288 4.89 -11.58 1.72
N HIS A 289 5.72 -10.69 1.20
CA HIS A 289 7.09 -10.51 1.66
C HIS A 289 7.27 -9.06 2.08
N SER A 290 8.19 -8.76 2.97
CA SER A 290 8.59 -7.38 3.26
C SER A 290 10.08 -7.22 3.09
N ARG A 291 10.52 -6.06 2.60
CA ARG A 291 11.93 -5.71 2.48
C ARG A 291 12.11 -4.20 2.45
N ARG A 292 13.30 -3.75 2.85
CA ARG A 292 13.70 -2.34 2.78
C ARG A 292 14.15 -1.99 1.36
N LEU A 293 13.50 -1.03 0.71
CA LEU A 293 13.83 -0.63 -0.68
C LEU A 293 14.64 0.66 -0.76
N ILE A 294 14.47 1.52 0.23
CA ILE A 294 15.16 2.80 0.34
C ILE A 294 16.13 2.69 1.54
N TRP A 295 17.26 3.39 1.47
CA TRP A 295 18.33 3.27 2.46
C TRP A 295 18.90 4.66 2.78
N GLU A 296 18.01 5.61 3.11
CA GLU A 296 18.40 7.00 3.44
C GLU A 296 18.66 7.16 4.93
N THR A 297 17.81 6.55 5.75
CA THR A 297 17.92 6.60 7.20
C THR A 297 19.08 5.70 7.66
N PRO A 298 19.98 6.17 8.55
CA PRO A 298 21.08 5.36 9.05
C PRO A 298 20.60 4.06 9.70
N LEU A 299 21.35 2.98 9.48
CA LEU A 299 21.12 1.71 10.15
C LEU A 299 21.38 1.85 11.65
N HIS A 300 20.54 1.20 12.45
CA HIS A 300 20.71 1.10 13.88
C HIS A 300 20.74 -0.38 14.31
N PHE A 301 21.43 -0.68 15.41
CA PHE A 301 21.75 -2.07 15.79
C PHE A 301 21.23 -2.43 17.19
N ASP A 302 20.12 -1.81 17.59
CA ASP A 302 19.52 -2.00 18.91
C ASP A 302 18.54 -3.19 18.97
N ASN A 303 18.11 -3.71 17.82
CA ASN A 303 17.12 -4.78 17.71
C ASN A 303 17.68 -6.01 16.96
N PRO A 304 17.67 -7.23 17.58
CA PRO A 304 18.15 -8.45 16.94
C PRO A 304 17.47 -8.83 15.62
N THR A 305 16.15 -8.64 15.53
CA THR A 305 15.37 -8.94 14.33
C THR A 305 15.71 -7.95 13.23
N TYR A 306 15.89 -6.67 13.56
CA TYR A 306 16.37 -5.66 12.61
C TYR A 306 17.72 -6.04 12.02
N ILE A 307 18.71 -6.36 12.87
CA ILE A 307 20.07 -6.76 12.44
C ILE A 307 19.99 -7.96 11.51
N THR A 308 19.30 -9.03 11.93
CA THR A 308 19.21 -10.28 11.17
C THR A 308 18.52 -10.08 9.83
N THR A 309 17.42 -9.31 9.81
CA THR A 309 16.64 -9.01 8.59
C THR A 309 17.50 -8.24 7.59
N HIS A 310 18.16 -7.16 8.02
CA HIS A 310 18.99 -6.35 7.12
C HIS A 310 20.21 -7.13 6.63
N TYR A 311 20.90 -7.83 7.53
CA TYR A 311 22.00 -8.73 7.19
C TYR A 311 21.60 -9.72 6.10
N LYS A 312 20.47 -10.42 6.29
CA LYS A 312 19.98 -11.40 5.33
C LYS A 312 19.54 -10.77 4.01
N GLN A 313 18.99 -9.56 4.07
CA GLN A 313 18.63 -8.84 2.86
C GLN A 313 19.87 -8.49 2.03
N VAL A 314 20.90 -7.90 2.66
CA VAL A 314 22.13 -7.51 1.96
C VAL A 314 22.94 -8.72 1.50
N SER A 315 22.93 -9.84 2.23
CA SER A 315 23.63 -11.07 1.84
C SER A 315 23.02 -11.75 0.61
N CYS A 316 21.70 -11.62 0.41
CA CYS A 316 20.99 -12.25 -0.70
C CYS A 316 21.16 -11.53 -2.04
N HIS A 317 21.62 -10.27 -2.06
CA HIS A 317 21.77 -9.49 -3.28
C HIS A 317 23.18 -9.62 -3.87
N PRO A 318 23.32 -9.82 -5.20
CA PRO A 318 24.62 -9.86 -5.86
C PRO A 318 25.22 -8.45 -5.90
N HIS A 319 26.13 -8.16 -4.98
CA HIS A 319 26.89 -6.90 -4.98
C HIS A 319 28.16 -7.06 -5.84
N PRO A 320 28.28 -6.38 -6.99
CA PRO A 320 29.55 -6.30 -7.71
C PRO A 320 30.55 -5.56 -6.83
N GLY A 321 31.77 -6.08 -6.76
CA GLY A 321 32.79 -5.58 -5.86
C GLY A 321 32.79 -6.18 -4.47
N LEU A 322 31.80 -6.99 -4.12
CA LEU A 322 31.93 -7.93 -3.00
C LEU A 322 33.23 -8.74 -3.16
N HIS A 323 33.61 -9.13 -4.39
CA HIS A 323 34.88 -9.80 -4.68
C HIS A 323 36.14 -8.99 -4.35
N ALA A 324 36.13 -7.66 -4.53
CA ALA A 324 37.27 -6.79 -4.25
C ALA A 324 37.30 -6.40 -2.77
N ALA A 325 36.13 -6.12 -2.18
CA ALA A 325 35.97 -5.87 -0.76
C ALA A 325 36.31 -7.10 0.09
N TYR A 326 35.98 -8.32 -0.35
CA TYR A 326 36.43 -9.55 0.32
C TYR A 326 37.96 -9.65 0.39
N ARG A 327 38.71 -9.06 -0.56
CA ARG A 327 40.18 -9.02 -0.46
C ARG A 327 40.70 -7.97 0.52
N SER A 328 39.92 -6.94 0.84
CA SER A 328 40.29 -5.85 1.75
C SER A 328 39.59 -5.92 3.11
N LEU A 329 38.64 -6.84 3.28
CA LEU A 329 37.92 -7.09 4.51
C LEU A 329 38.68 -8.10 5.37
N ASP A 330 38.67 -7.85 6.68
CA ASP A 330 39.18 -8.76 7.69
C ASP A 330 38.61 -10.18 7.44
N PRO A 331 39.41 -11.26 7.41
CA PRO A 331 38.93 -12.56 6.95
C PRO A 331 37.86 -13.20 7.86
N GLY A 332 37.61 -12.65 9.06
CA GLY A 332 36.44 -12.97 9.89
C GLY A 332 35.09 -12.58 9.30
N LEU A 333 35.03 -11.59 8.40
CA LEU A 333 33.81 -11.17 7.73
C LEU A 333 33.44 -12.03 6.52
N GLN A 334 34.41 -12.73 5.93
CA GLN A 334 34.14 -13.67 4.82
C GLN A 334 33.31 -14.87 5.27
N LEU A 335 33.38 -15.21 6.56
CA LEU A 335 32.67 -16.32 7.20
C LEU A 335 31.22 -15.96 7.58
N ALA A 336 30.88 -14.68 7.59
CA ALA A 336 29.58 -14.17 7.94
C ALA A 336 28.62 -14.11 6.74
N ASN A 337 28.68 -15.02 5.76
CA ASN A 337 27.72 -15.02 4.63
C ASN A 337 26.50 -15.93 4.92
N GLU A 338 26.63 -16.86 5.85
CA GLU A 338 25.55 -17.59 6.52
C GLU A 338 25.97 -17.92 7.96
N PRO A 339 25.08 -17.89 8.96
CA PRO A 339 25.41 -18.41 10.29
C PRO A 339 25.71 -19.91 10.16
N LEU A 340 26.94 -20.32 10.43
CA LEU A 340 27.31 -21.73 10.54
C LEU A 340 26.36 -22.43 11.54
N PRO A 341 25.88 -23.64 11.23
CA PRO A 341 25.44 -24.55 12.29
C PRO A 341 26.69 -24.92 13.10
N GLY A 342 26.93 -24.22 14.21
CA GLY A 342 28.08 -24.49 15.09
C GLY A 342 28.84 -23.28 15.62
N TRP A 343 28.29 -22.05 15.55
CA TRP A 343 28.89 -20.91 16.26
C TRP A 343 28.91 -21.20 17.77
N GLY A 344 30.10 -21.44 18.31
CA GLY A 344 30.32 -21.96 19.66
C GLY A 344 31.17 -23.23 19.75
N THR A 345 31.55 -23.86 18.63
CA THR A 345 32.48 -25.00 18.64
C THR A 345 33.78 -24.69 17.91
N SER A 346 34.90 -25.06 18.53
CA SER A 346 36.29 -24.81 18.07
C SER A 346 36.72 -25.59 16.82
N LYS A 347 35.78 -25.97 15.94
CA LYS A 347 36.06 -26.83 14.78
C LYS A 347 35.57 -26.22 13.47
N PRO A 348 36.41 -26.22 12.42
CA PRO A 348 36.03 -25.72 11.10
C PRO A 348 34.97 -26.63 10.44
N PRO A 349 34.11 -26.07 9.55
CA PRO A 349 33.11 -26.85 8.82
C PRO A 349 33.75 -27.84 7.83
N PRO A 350 33.04 -28.93 7.47
CA PRO A 350 33.50 -29.89 6.48
C PRO A 350 33.68 -29.26 5.08
N SER A 351 34.63 -29.78 4.30
CA SER A 351 35.05 -29.21 3.00
C SER A 351 33.92 -29.10 1.95
N GLN A 352 32.83 -29.86 2.10
CA GLN A 352 31.66 -29.84 1.21
C GLN A 352 30.75 -28.63 1.44
N ASP A 353 30.67 -28.13 2.67
CA ASP A 353 29.86 -26.96 3.01
C ASP A 353 30.56 -25.66 2.60
N MET A 354 31.90 -25.67 2.49
CA MET A 354 32.72 -24.53 2.08
C MET A 354 32.38 -23.96 0.70
N LEU A 355 31.93 -24.83 -0.22
CA LEU A 355 31.49 -24.40 -1.55
C LEU A 355 30.19 -23.60 -1.47
N ASN A 356 29.33 -23.85 -0.48
CA ASN A 356 28.09 -23.11 -0.30
C ASN A 356 28.34 -21.66 0.13
N TYR A 357 29.43 -21.42 0.87
CA TYR A 357 29.83 -20.09 1.37
C TYR A 357 30.55 -19.22 0.33
N LEU A 358 31.04 -19.82 -0.76
CA LEU A 358 31.64 -19.11 -1.87
C LEU A 358 30.57 -18.66 -2.88
N PRO A 359 30.62 -17.40 -3.36
CA PRO A 359 29.79 -16.96 -4.47
C PRO A 359 29.87 -17.96 -5.63
N LYS A 360 28.72 -18.36 -6.18
CA LYS A 360 28.61 -19.37 -7.25
C LYS A 360 29.64 -19.21 -8.40
N PRO A 361 30.01 -17.99 -8.85
CA PRO A 361 31.02 -17.80 -9.90
C PRO A 361 32.45 -18.22 -9.50
N LEU A 362 32.79 -18.20 -8.21
CA LEU A 362 34.14 -18.47 -7.70
C LEU A 362 34.41 -19.96 -7.43
N ARG A 363 33.36 -20.79 -7.41
CA ARG A 363 33.47 -22.21 -7.07
C ARG A 363 34.41 -22.99 -8.01
N GLY A 364 34.58 -22.54 -9.26
CA GLY A 364 35.44 -23.18 -10.26
C GLY A 364 36.91 -22.73 -10.28
N HIS A 365 37.26 -21.62 -9.62
CA HIS A 365 38.58 -20.98 -9.74
C HIS A 365 39.37 -20.95 -8.43
N VAL A 366 38.85 -21.58 -7.38
CA VAL A 366 39.34 -21.44 -6.02
C VAL A 366 40.00 -22.73 -5.53
N ASN A 367 41.23 -22.61 -5.03
CA ASN A 367 41.94 -23.70 -4.37
C ASN A 367 41.41 -23.85 -2.93
N ILE A 368 40.44 -24.75 -2.76
CA ILE A 368 39.75 -25.04 -1.48
C ILE A 368 40.73 -25.29 -0.32
N PRO A 369 41.83 -26.05 -0.46
CA PRO A 369 42.86 -26.19 0.57
C PRO A 369 43.49 -24.88 1.05
N ILE A 370 43.75 -23.92 0.15
CA ILE A 370 44.35 -22.63 0.50
C ILE A 370 43.33 -21.77 1.26
N ILE A 371 42.09 -21.73 0.79
CA ILE A 371 41.01 -21.02 1.49
C ILE A 371 40.79 -21.61 2.88
N LYS A 372 40.79 -22.95 3.01
CA LYS A 372 40.67 -23.61 4.30
C LYS A 372 41.78 -23.21 5.26
N LYS A 373 43.03 -23.14 4.78
CA LYS A 373 44.16 -22.70 5.60
C LYS A 373 44.04 -21.23 6.04
N LEU A 374 43.57 -20.35 5.16
CA LEU A 374 43.34 -18.93 5.47
C LEU A 374 42.21 -18.76 6.47
N ILE A 375 41.09 -19.47 6.27
CA ILE A 375 39.96 -19.50 7.21
C ILE A 375 40.38 -20.08 8.57
N ASP A 376 41.15 -21.17 8.59
CA ASP A 376 41.65 -21.81 9.82
C ASP A 376 42.67 -20.92 10.55
N GLN A 377 43.40 -20.07 9.82
CA GLN A 377 44.33 -19.11 10.42
C GLN A 377 43.55 -17.94 11.03
N GLU A 378 42.47 -17.50 10.40
CA GLU A 378 41.67 -16.39 10.90
C GLU A 378 40.72 -16.78 12.03
N LEU A 379 40.09 -17.97 11.95
CA LEU A 379 39.30 -18.52 13.05
C LEU A 379 40.11 -18.67 14.34
N ARG A 380 41.45 -18.74 14.25
CA ARG A 380 42.36 -18.73 15.40
C ARG A 380 42.73 -17.33 15.90
N GLN A 381 42.59 -16.30 15.07
CA GLN A 381 42.86 -14.90 15.43
C GLN A 381 41.60 -14.15 15.90
N LEU A 382 40.42 -14.58 15.47
CA LEU A 382 39.17 -13.94 15.83
C LEU A 382 38.85 -14.17 17.32
N GLN A 383 38.62 -13.08 18.05
CA GLN A 383 37.91 -13.14 19.33
C GLN A 383 36.53 -13.79 19.09
N VAL A 384 35.95 -14.40 20.12
CA VAL A 384 34.60 -14.98 20.06
C VAL A 384 33.60 -13.84 19.85
N TYR A 385 33.40 -13.42 18.60
CA TYR A 385 32.35 -12.49 18.24
C TYR A 385 31.02 -13.12 18.59
N ASN A 386 30.12 -12.33 19.17
CA ASN A 386 28.74 -12.75 19.25
C ASN A 386 28.15 -12.77 17.81
N SER A 387 27.16 -13.63 17.55
CA SER A 387 26.59 -13.80 16.20
C SER A 387 26.07 -12.47 15.60
N GLN A 388 25.63 -11.54 16.45
CA GLN A 388 25.09 -10.25 16.02
C GLN A 388 26.20 -9.26 15.64
N GLU A 389 27.30 -9.20 16.37
CA GLU A 389 28.48 -8.38 16.06
C GLU A 389 29.06 -8.75 14.70
N ALA A 390 29.08 -10.04 14.35
CA ALA A 390 29.52 -10.49 13.04
C ALA A 390 28.58 -10.01 11.92
N GLN A 391 27.27 -10.05 12.15
CA GLN A 391 26.27 -9.53 11.21
C GLN A 391 26.38 -8.02 11.05
N ILE A 392 26.52 -7.28 12.15
CA ILE A 392 26.70 -5.83 12.15
C ILE A 392 27.93 -5.45 11.35
N SER A 393 29.07 -6.06 11.66
CA SER A 393 30.32 -5.75 10.97
C SER A 393 30.25 -6.08 9.47
N PHE A 394 29.58 -7.17 9.09
CA PHE A 394 29.30 -7.46 7.68
C PHE A 394 28.44 -6.37 7.01
N ILE A 395 27.37 -5.92 7.66
CA ILE A 395 26.52 -4.85 7.13
C ILE A 395 27.34 -3.57 6.96
N GLU A 396 28.13 -3.17 7.97
CA GLU A 396 29.00 -1.99 7.92
C GLU A 396 29.99 -2.07 6.75
N ALA A 397 30.62 -3.22 6.54
CA ALA A 397 31.49 -3.46 5.41
C ALA A 397 30.78 -3.32 4.05
N VAL A 398 29.62 -3.96 3.90
CA VAL A 398 28.84 -3.93 2.65
C VAL A 398 28.26 -2.54 2.39
N SER A 399 27.99 -1.75 3.44
CA SER A 399 27.50 -0.37 3.33
C SER A 399 28.46 0.58 2.60
N GLN A 400 29.74 0.24 2.54
CA GLN A 400 30.76 1.02 1.85
C GLN A 400 30.84 0.69 0.35
N LEU A 401 30.06 -0.28 -0.14
CA LEU A 401 30.10 -0.70 -1.54
C LEU A 401 29.30 0.24 -2.45
N PRO A 402 29.71 0.42 -3.73
CA PRO A 402 29.05 1.33 -4.65
C PRO A 402 27.56 1.04 -4.93
N LEU A 403 27.16 -0.23 -4.86
CA LEU A 403 25.76 -0.65 -5.05
C LEU A 403 24.99 -0.87 -3.74
N PHE A 404 25.55 -0.47 -2.60
CA PHE A 404 24.78 -0.50 -1.37
C PHE A 404 23.53 0.39 -1.50
N GLY A 405 22.39 -0.12 -1.02
CA GLY A 405 21.11 0.56 -1.12
C GLY A 405 20.45 0.52 -2.50
N TYR A 406 21.04 -0.17 -3.49
CA TYR A 406 20.41 -0.44 -4.77
C TYR A 406 19.75 -1.83 -4.79
N THR A 407 18.56 -1.91 -5.36
CA THR A 407 17.99 -3.18 -5.81
C THR A 407 18.67 -3.57 -7.12
N VAL A 408 19.44 -4.66 -7.11
CA VAL A 408 20.26 -5.07 -8.25
C VAL A 408 19.56 -6.13 -9.11
N TYR A 409 19.52 -5.88 -10.41
CA TYR A 409 19.02 -6.77 -11.45
C TYR A 409 20.16 -7.15 -12.41
N VAL A 410 20.10 -8.35 -12.99
CA VAL A 410 21.00 -8.77 -14.07
C VAL A 410 20.34 -8.44 -15.39
N VAL A 411 21.01 -7.65 -16.21
CA VAL A 411 20.59 -7.28 -17.56
C VAL A 411 21.46 -7.99 -18.59
N LEU A 412 20.83 -8.56 -19.60
CA LEU A 412 21.50 -9.33 -20.64
C LEU A 412 21.91 -8.45 -21.82
N ARG A 413 21.05 -7.51 -22.21
CA ARG A 413 21.30 -6.57 -23.32
C ARG A 413 20.76 -5.17 -23.01
N VAL A 414 21.43 -4.17 -23.57
CA VAL A 414 21.06 -2.74 -23.48
C VAL A 414 21.14 -2.11 -24.86
N SER A 415 20.11 -1.36 -25.23
CA SER A 415 19.98 -0.75 -26.57
C SER A 415 21.12 0.19 -27.00
N GLN A 416 21.62 1.03 -26.09
CA GLN A 416 22.56 2.10 -26.42
C GLN A 416 24.04 1.69 -26.27
N MET A 417 24.32 0.50 -25.74
CA MET A 417 25.68 0.09 -25.38
C MET A 417 25.94 -1.36 -25.78
N ALA A 418 27.02 -1.59 -26.53
CA ALA A 418 27.54 -2.93 -26.73
C ALA A 418 28.19 -3.41 -25.43
N LEU A 419 27.43 -4.15 -24.62
CA LEU A 419 27.95 -4.75 -23.40
C LEU A 419 28.83 -5.97 -23.76
N PRO A 420 30.00 -6.14 -23.14
CA PRO A 420 30.85 -7.31 -23.35
C PRO A 420 30.24 -8.60 -22.77
N GLY A 421 29.18 -8.49 -21.97
CA GLY A 421 28.41 -9.57 -21.37
C GLY A 421 27.28 -9.05 -20.47
N PRO A 422 26.61 -9.94 -19.71
CA PRO A 422 25.58 -9.54 -18.76
C PRO A 422 26.09 -8.48 -17.78
N SER A 423 25.31 -7.43 -17.58
CA SER A 423 25.65 -6.28 -16.72
C SER A 423 24.68 -6.14 -15.55
N LEU A 424 25.03 -5.30 -14.58
CA LEU A 424 24.22 -5.10 -13.38
C LEU A 424 23.49 -3.77 -13.47
N LEU A 425 22.18 -3.83 -13.21
CA LEU A 425 21.30 -2.68 -13.19
C LEU A 425 20.89 -2.43 -11.73
N GLY A 426 21.39 -1.36 -11.15
CA GLY A 426 21.01 -0.91 -9.82
C GLY A 426 19.82 0.05 -9.90
N LEU A 427 18.78 -0.21 -9.11
CA LEU A 427 17.66 0.72 -8.90
C LEU A 427 17.64 1.20 -7.45
N ASN A 428 17.70 2.50 -7.22
CA ASN A 428 17.33 3.11 -5.93
C ASN A 428 16.22 4.15 -6.16
N HIS A 429 15.84 4.90 -5.12
CA HIS A 429 14.74 5.87 -5.21
C HIS A 429 15.05 7.14 -6.04
N GLN A 430 16.31 7.36 -6.44
CA GLN A 430 16.73 8.55 -7.20
C GLN A 430 17.13 8.21 -8.63
N HIS A 431 17.82 7.08 -8.81
CA HIS A 431 18.53 6.73 -10.02
C HIS A 431 18.38 5.25 -10.38
N LEU A 432 18.37 5.00 -11.68
CA LEU A 432 18.62 3.71 -12.29
C LEU A 432 20.01 3.74 -12.94
N ILE A 433 20.92 2.89 -12.49
CA ILE A 433 22.31 2.88 -12.95
C ILE A 433 22.68 1.53 -13.58
N VAL A 434 23.45 1.55 -14.67
CA VAL A 434 24.07 0.36 -15.25
C VAL A 434 25.54 0.34 -14.86
N MET A 435 26.00 -0.79 -14.32
CA MET A 435 27.38 -0.98 -13.89
C MET A 435 28.00 -2.20 -14.57
N ASP A 436 29.24 -2.03 -15.04
CA ASP A 436 30.04 -3.13 -15.55
C ASP A 436 30.47 -4.06 -14.38
N PRO A 437 30.17 -5.38 -14.42
CA PRO A 437 30.43 -6.26 -13.29
C PRO A 437 31.91 -6.43 -12.93
N CYS A 438 32.80 -6.28 -13.91
CA CYS A 438 34.23 -6.53 -13.74
C CYS A 438 34.98 -5.29 -13.23
N SER A 439 34.73 -4.14 -13.85
CA SER A 439 35.41 -2.88 -13.56
C SER A 439 34.72 -2.02 -12.50
N GLN A 440 33.46 -2.34 -12.15
CA GLN A 440 32.60 -1.55 -11.26
C GLN A 440 32.42 -0.09 -11.72
N LYS A 441 32.71 0.21 -12.99
CA LYS A 441 32.47 1.53 -13.54
C LYS A 441 31.01 1.67 -13.91
N GLN A 442 30.44 2.82 -13.56
CA GLN A 442 29.11 3.21 -14.00
C GLN A 442 29.13 3.49 -15.51
N CYS A 443 28.32 2.74 -16.25
CA CYS A 443 28.17 2.85 -17.70
C CYS A 443 27.07 3.86 -18.10
N CYS A 444 25.97 3.87 -17.35
CA CYS A 444 24.80 4.71 -17.59
C CYS A 444 24.13 5.07 -16.26
N SER A 445 23.51 6.24 -16.17
CA SER A 445 22.67 6.66 -15.05
C SER A 445 21.47 7.44 -15.58
N ILE A 446 20.29 7.11 -15.05
CA ILE A 446 19.00 7.71 -15.42
C ILE A 446 18.34 8.15 -14.12
N THR A 447 18.02 9.44 -14.01
CA THR A 447 17.27 9.96 -12.87
C THR A 447 15.80 9.54 -12.98
N LEU A 448 15.24 8.97 -11.91
CA LEU A 448 13.85 8.50 -11.92
C LEU A 448 12.84 9.62 -12.12
N LYS A 449 13.17 10.86 -11.69
CA LYS A 449 12.32 12.05 -11.88
C LYS A 449 12.16 12.45 -13.36
N ASP A 450 13.10 12.03 -14.21
CA ASP A 450 13.08 12.35 -15.64
C ASP A 450 12.36 11.28 -16.47
N LEU A 451 11.82 10.22 -15.83
CA LEU A 451 11.08 9.16 -16.49
C LEU A 451 9.66 9.61 -16.85
N HIS A 452 9.31 9.45 -18.12
CA HIS A 452 7.98 9.77 -18.64
C HIS A 452 7.12 8.53 -18.86
N ARG A 453 7.72 7.45 -19.37
CA ARG A 453 6.98 6.25 -19.76
C ARG A 453 7.82 4.99 -19.59
N LEU A 454 7.17 3.96 -19.09
CA LEU A 454 7.68 2.58 -19.01
C LEU A 454 6.84 1.70 -19.94
N HIS A 455 7.49 0.84 -20.70
CA HIS A 455 6.80 -0.11 -21.57
C HIS A 455 7.45 -1.49 -21.50
N LEU A 456 6.67 -2.49 -21.08
CA LEU A 456 7.11 -3.88 -21.08
C LEU A 456 7.09 -4.42 -22.51
N LEU A 457 8.23 -4.92 -22.98
CA LEU A 457 8.41 -5.49 -24.30
C LEU A 457 8.28 -7.01 -24.24
N SER A 458 7.64 -7.58 -25.25
CA SER A 458 7.65 -9.04 -25.46
C SER A 458 9.08 -9.53 -25.71
N PRO A 459 9.39 -10.78 -25.32
CA PRO A 459 10.66 -11.41 -25.66
C PRO A 459 10.98 -11.32 -27.15
N LEU A 460 12.26 -11.04 -27.46
CA LEU A 460 12.76 -11.04 -28.84
C LEU A 460 12.76 -12.45 -29.46
N GLU A 461 12.92 -13.47 -28.62
CA GLU A 461 12.92 -14.89 -28.97
C GLU A 461 11.77 -15.59 -28.24
N SER A 462 11.22 -16.67 -28.81
CA SER A 462 10.02 -17.34 -28.28
C SER A 462 10.14 -17.81 -26.82
N GLU A 463 11.36 -18.01 -26.32
CA GLU A 463 11.68 -18.43 -24.94
C GLU A 463 12.65 -17.42 -24.27
N GLY A 464 12.76 -16.22 -24.83
CA GLY A 464 13.69 -15.19 -24.37
C GLY A 464 13.18 -14.43 -23.13
N PRO A 465 14.06 -13.69 -22.45
CA PRO A 465 13.65 -12.76 -21.41
C PRO A 465 12.80 -11.62 -21.99
N PRO A 466 11.83 -11.08 -21.23
CA PRO A 466 11.15 -9.85 -21.62
C PRO A 466 12.10 -8.64 -21.59
N GLY A 467 11.70 -7.59 -22.31
CA GLY A 467 12.37 -6.29 -22.27
C GLY A 467 11.60 -5.26 -21.45
N LEU A 468 12.29 -4.23 -20.98
CA LEU A 468 11.69 -3.02 -20.42
C LEU A 468 12.26 -1.80 -21.14
N GLU A 469 11.40 -1.05 -21.83
CA GLU A 469 11.72 0.22 -22.46
C GLU A 469 11.38 1.39 -21.52
N LEU A 470 12.29 2.34 -21.41
CA LEU A 470 12.18 3.55 -20.62
C LEU A 470 12.34 4.75 -21.54
N ASN A 471 11.37 5.67 -21.48
CA ASN A 471 11.45 6.98 -22.10
C ASN A 471 11.71 8.04 -21.02
N TYR A 472 12.76 8.83 -21.20
CA TYR A 472 13.24 9.80 -20.21
C TYR A 472 13.85 11.05 -20.87
N GLY A 473 14.17 12.07 -20.07
CA GLY A 473 14.82 13.31 -20.56
C GLY A 473 13.86 14.49 -20.60
N SER A 474 14.25 15.61 -21.22
CA SER A 474 13.36 16.78 -21.33
C SER A 474 12.46 16.65 -22.56
N ALA A 475 11.39 17.47 -22.63
CA ALA A 475 10.55 17.55 -23.82
C ALA A 475 11.35 17.93 -25.08
N ASP A 476 12.42 18.70 -24.91
CA ASP A 476 13.31 19.14 -26.00
C ASP A 476 14.38 18.11 -26.37
N ASN A 477 14.64 17.11 -25.51
CA ASN A 477 15.64 16.06 -25.75
C ASN A 477 15.16 14.71 -25.19
N PRO A 478 14.15 14.09 -25.82
CA PRO A 478 13.65 12.79 -25.40
C PRO A 478 14.69 11.70 -25.68
N GLN A 479 14.91 10.84 -24.71
CA GLN A 479 15.79 9.68 -24.80
C GLN A 479 15.01 8.41 -24.54
N THR A 480 15.42 7.34 -25.21
CA THR A 480 14.83 6.00 -25.06
C THR A 480 15.93 4.99 -24.85
N ILE A 481 15.76 4.13 -23.86
CA ILE A 481 16.64 2.99 -23.59
C ILE A 481 15.78 1.76 -23.29
N TRP A 482 16.20 0.59 -23.76
CA TRP A 482 15.61 -0.67 -23.32
C TRP A 482 16.63 -1.60 -22.70
N PHE A 483 16.15 -2.39 -21.74
CA PHE A 483 16.88 -3.43 -21.02
C PHE A 483 16.20 -4.78 -21.26
N GLU A 484 16.95 -5.82 -21.60
CA GLU A 484 16.43 -7.19 -21.59
C GLU A 484 16.87 -7.90 -20.31
N LEU A 485 15.90 -8.38 -19.54
CA LEU A 485 16.13 -9.01 -18.24
C LEU A 485 14.97 -9.93 -17.85
N LEU A 486 15.29 -11.01 -17.13
CA LEU A 486 14.29 -11.98 -16.64
C LEU A 486 13.22 -11.33 -15.74
N LYS A 487 13.62 -10.30 -14.98
CA LYS A 487 12.79 -9.63 -13.97
C LYS A 487 12.23 -8.29 -14.46
N ALA A 488 12.02 -8.11 -15.76
CA ALA A 488 11.58 -6.84 -16.35
C ALA A 488 10.28 -6.32 -15.73
N GLN A 489 9.33 -7.22 -15.46
CA GLN A 489 8.06 -6.87 -14.83
C GLN A 489 8.21 -6.46 -13.36
N GLU A 490 9.04 -7.17 -12.58
CA GLU A 490 9.35 -6.78 -11.18
C GLU A 490 10.04 -5.40 -11.15
N LEU A 491 10.99 -5.18 -12.05
CA LEU A 491 11.68 -3.89 -12.19
C LEU A 491 10.68 -2.77 -12.50
N MET A 492 9.81 -2.96 -13.49
CA MET A 492 8.78 -1.98 -13.85
C MET A 492 7.90 -1.61 -12.66
N HIS A 493 7.36 -2.59 -11.94
CA HIS A 493 6.52 -2.31 -10.77
C HIS A 493 7.29 -1.62 -9.63
N THR A 494 8.57 -1.96 -9.46
CA THR A 494 9.41 -1.33 -8.43
C THR A 494 9.73 0.12 -8.79
N ILE A 495 9.98 0.43 -10.07
CA ILE A 495 10.15 1.82 -10.54
C ILE A 495 8.86 2.60 -10.28
N VAL A 496 7.70 2.07 -10.72
CA VAL A 496 6.40 2.74 -10.52
C VAL A 496 6.17 3.05 -9.06
N PHE A 497 6.43 2.10 -8.17
CA PHE A 497 6.29 2.28 -6.74
C PHE A 497 7.20 3.37 -6.16
N LEU A 498 8.45 3.45 -6.60
CA LEU A 498 9.38 4.48 -6.14
C LEU A 498 9.02 5.86 -6.69
N THR A 499 8.46 5.95 -7.90
CA THR A 499 8.02 7.22 -8.50
C THR A 499 6.69 7.71 -7.94
N ASP A 500 5.75 6.81 -7.63
CA ASP A 500 4.39 7.15 -7.18
C ASP A 500 4.38 7.65 -5.73
N ARG A 501 5.36 7.24 -4.90
CA ARG A 501 5.57 7.83 -3.56
C ARG A 501 5.90 9.33 -3.59
N GLY A 502 6.31 9.87 -4.73
CA GLY A 502 6.63 11.29 -4.92
C GLY A 502 5.47 12.16 -5.41
N LEU A 503 4.31 11.59 -5.71
CA LEU A 503 3.14 12.33 -6.20
C LEU A 503 2.04 12.33 -5.12
N PRO A 504 1.71 13.49 -4.51
CA PRO A 504 0.41 13.60 -3.88
C PRO A 504 -0.64 13.35 -4.96
N SER A 505 -1.45 12.31 -4.77
CA SER A 505 -2.60 12.00 -5.62
C SER A 505 -3.44 13.26 -5.81
N LYS A 506 -3.56 13.71 -7.06
CA LYS A 506 -4.37 14.86 -7.46
C LYS A 506 -5.86 14.61 -7.26
#